data_AF-A0A6L2Q4Y3-F1
#
_entry.id   AF-A0A6L2Q4Y3-F1
#
_cell.length_a   1.000
_cell.length_b   1.000
_cell.length_c   1.000
_cell.angle_alpha   90.00
_cell.angle_beta   90.00
_cell.angle_gamma   90.00
#
_symmetry.space_group_name_H-M   'P 1'
#
loop_
_entity.id
_entity.type
_entity.pdbx_description
1 polymer ?
#
loop_
_entity_poly.entity_id
_entity_poly.type
_entity_poly.pdbx_seq_one_letter_code
_entity_poly.pdbx_strand_id
1 'polypeptide(L)'
;MYSSWEKCAFRTLGLLVLQVPPDERDFATPRHMPVRHLVTWFILFYFVVTTGYSAGLATVLTLPRYEPPIETPAEMADRNVKWGGMDIAYVFFLQESLDPEIKKLANNFIAGTEEYLTKQAATGEMGFVIERMRNGHFFLPSFINQDTMQHLRVMKEDYVYGHCVFMLRKGPPYMGIINSTVHKVRDTGLVLYWEDLTVRKYMSTRHQLSIMNSQKDVDSGPTQLLIQHVMVSTSSFNEQSKYQYIN
;
A
#
# COMPACT_ATOMS: atom_id res chain seq x y z
N MET A 1 -41.33 38.21 14.39
CA MET A 1 -41.33 36.73 14.24
C MET A 1 -41.27 36.42 12.76
N TYR A 2 -40.28 35.66 12.29
CA TYR A 2 -40.12 35.10 10.93
C TYR A 2 -41.15 35.58 9.88
N SER A 3 -41.13 36.87 9.54
CA SER A 3 -42.25 37.48 8.82
C SER A 3 -42.26 37.09 7.34
N SER A 4 -41.10 36.63 6.86
CA SER A 4 -40.90 36.08 5.54
C SER A 4 -40.04 34.83 5.66
N TRP A 5 -40.28 33.88 4.77
CA TRP A 5 -39.53 32.63 4.67
C TRP A 5 -38.02 32.88 4.50
N GLU A 6 -37.64 33.97 3.80
CA GLU A 6 -36.26 34.40 3.59
C GLU A 6 -35.53 34.68 4.91
N LYS A 7 -36.16 35.44 5.81
CA LYS A 7 -35.58 35.73 7.14
C LYS A 7 -35.40 34.47 7.98
N CYS A 8 -36.26 33.48 7.78
CA CYS A 8 -36.11 32.17 8.41
C CYS A 8 -34.90 31.42 7.85
N ALA A 9 -34.81 31.32 6.52
CA ALA A 9 -33.72 30.65 5.81
C ALA A 9 -32.35 31.22 6.18
N PHE A 10 -32.20 32.56 6.18
CA PHE A 10 -30.94 33.20 6.56
C PHE A 10 -30.58 32.98 8.03
N ARG A 11 -31.55 33.00 8.95
CA ARG A 11 -31.29 32.68 10.36
C ARG A 11 -30.92 31.21 10.57
N THR A 12 -31.56 30.27 9.87
CA THR A 12 -31.20 28.85 9.95
C THR A 12 -29.83 28.57 9.33
N LEU A 13 -29.46 29.25 8.25
CA LEU A 13 -28.13 29.19 7.66
C LEU A 13 -27.07 29.75 8.62
N GLY A 14 -27.35 30.90 9.25
CA GLY A 14 -26.49 31.47 10.28
C GLY A 14 -26.26 30.50 11.44
N LEU A 15 -27.32 29.88 11.95
CA LEU A 15 -27.22 28.86 13.00
C LEU A 15 -26.46 27.60 12.57
N LEU A 16 -26.58 27.19 11.29
CA LEU A 16 -25.83 26.07 10.71
C LEU A 16 -24.32 26.36 10.66
N VAL A 17 -23.93 27.60 10.38
CA VAL A 17 -22.52 28.06 10.40
C VAL A 17 -22.11 28.52 11.82
N LEU A 18 -22.89 28.20 12.84
CA LEU A 18 -22.66 28.56 14.25
C LEU A 18 -22.56 30.07 14.50
N GLN A 19 -23.09 30.90 13.61
CA GLN A 19 -23.20 32.34 13.83
C GLN A 19 -24.32 32.61 14.82
N VAL A 20 -23.99 33.36 15.87
CA VAL A 20 -24.98 33.88 16.81
C VAL A 20 -25.86 34.87 16.04
N PRO A 21 -27.19 34.70 16.04
CA PRO A 21 -28.09 35.71 15.48
C PRO A 21 -27.74 37.07 16.10
N PRO A 22 -27.67 38.16 15.31
CA PRO A 22 -27.36 39.47 15.86
C PRO A 22 -28.29 39.75 17.03
N ASP A 23 -27.69 40.22 18.13
CA ASP A 23 -28.36 40.50 19.39
C ASP A 23 -29.45 41.54 19.14
N GLU A 24 -30.67 41.07 18.93
CA GLU A 24 -31.87 41.90 18.96
C GLU A 24 -32.13 42.26 20.42
N ARG A 25 -31.31 43.18 20.97
CA ARG A 25 -31.69 44.08 22.06
C ARG A 25 -32.81 45.04 21.67
N ASP A 26 -33.55 44.71 20.62
CA ASP A 26 -34.81 45.33 20.25
C ASP A 26 -35.91 44.76 21.13
N PHE A 27 -36.54 45.64 21.91
CA PHE A 27 -37.75 45.39 22.73
C PHE A 27 -38.96 44.86 21.93
N ALA A 28 -38.81 44.60 20.63
CA ALA A 28 -39.81 44.12 19.68
C ALA A 28 -39.88 42.58 19.57
N THR A 29 -39.06 41.81 20.31
CA THR A 29 -39.11 40.35 20.34
C THR A 29 -39.91 39.84 21.55
N PRO A 30 -41.16 39.36 21.37
CA PRO A 30 -41.91 38.82 22.50
C PRO A 30 -41.32 37.46 22.92
N ARG A 31 -40.97 37.35 24.21
CA ARG A 31 -40.37 36.18 24.90
C ARG A 31 -41.31 34.97 24.93
N HIS A 32 -41.54 34.33 23.79
CA HIS A 32 -42.32 33.10 23.72
C HIS A 32 -41.43 31.89 24.06
N MET A 33 -41.72 31.22 25.16
CA MET A 33 -40.95 30.04 25.62
C MET A 33 -40.82 28.90 24.58
N PRO A 34 -41.85 28.57 23.77
CA PRO A 34 -41.74 27.47 22.78
C PRO A 34 -40.67 27.71 21.70
N VAL A 35 -40.52 28.96 21.24
CA VAL A 35 -39.55 29.31 20.19
C VAL A 35 -38.11 29.19 20.71
N ARG A 36 -37.89 29.49 22.01
CA ARG A 36 -36.57 29.32 22.63
C ARG A 36 -36.15 27.86 22.64
N HIS A 37 -37.04 26.94 23.02
CA HIS A 37 -36.75 25.51 23.01
C HIS A 37 -36.42 25.00 21.60
N LEU A 38 -37.18 25.41 20.59
CA LEU A 38 -36.94 25.04 19.19
C LEU A 38 -35.54 25.51 18.71
N VAL A 39 -35.19 26.77 18.95
CA VAL A 39 -33.88 27.31 18.56
C VAL A 39 -32.74 26.61 19.32
N THR A 40 -32.92 26.32 20.60
CA THR A 40 -31.93 25.57 21.40
C THR A 40 -31.69 24.16 20.84
N TRP A 41 -32.75 23.43 20.45
CA TRP A 41 -32.59 22.11 19.83
C TRP A 41 -31.88 22.17 18.47
N PHE A 42 -32.18 23.18 17.63
CA PHE A 42 -31.45 23.36 16.38
C PHE A 42 -29.97 23.70 16.59
N ILE A 43 -29.65 24.52 17.60
CA ILE A 43 -28.26 24.80 17.95
C ILE A 43 -27.53 23.51 18.34
N LEU A 44 -28.14 22.67 19.19
CA LEU A 44 -27.54 21.38 19.57
C LEU A 44 -27.37 20.45 18.36
N PHE A 45 -28.37 20.39 17.48
CA PHE A 45 -28.29 19.59 16.25
C PHE A 45 -27.17 20.06 15.32
N TYR A 46 -27.11 21.36 14.99
CA TYR A 46 -26.07 21.91 14.13
C TYR A 46 -24.68 21.82 14.76
N PHE A 47 -24.58 21.92 16.09
CA PHE A 47 -23.35 21.66 16.82
C PHE A 47 -22.86 20.22 16.61
N VAL A 48 -23.73 19.22 16.77
CA VAL A 48 -23.36 17.81 16.53
C VAL A 48 -22.95 17.57 15.07
N VAL A 49 -23.70 18.13 14.11
CA VAL A 49 -23.39 17.98 12.67
C VAL A 49 -22.06 18.62 12.30
N THR A 50 -21.79 19.84 12.76
CA THR A 50 -20.55 20.58 12.45
C THR A 50 -19.32 19.94 13.11
N THR A 51 -19.45 19.49 14.36
CA THR A 51 -18.38 18.78 15.06
C THR A 51 -18.08 17.42 14.43
N GLY A 52 -19.11 16.64 14.08
CA GLY A 52 -18.96 15.37 13.35
C GLY A 52 -18.33 15.55 11.97
N TYR A 53 -18.74 16.58 11.22
CA TYR A 53 -18.11 16.93 9.94
C TYR A 53 -16.64 17.32 10.11
N SER A 54 -16.33 18.17 11.09
CA SER A 54 -14.95 18.61 11.37
C SER A 54 -14.05 17.46 11.79
N ALA A 55 -14.58 16.52 12.57
CA ALA A 55 -13.87 15.30 12.96
C ALA A 55 -13.58 14.40 11.76
N GLY A 56 -14.59 14.12 10.91
CA GLY A 56 -14.39 13.33 9.70
C GLY A 56 -13.44 13.99 8.69
N LEU A 57 -13.48 15.32 8.59
CA LEU A 57 -12.55 16.11 7.79
C LEU A 57 -11.11 15.97 8.28
N ALA A 58 -10.89 16.07 9.59
CA ALA A 58 -9.57 15.90 10.19
C ALA A 58 -9.01 14.50 9.89
N THR A 59 -9.82 13.44 10.05
CA THR A 59 -9.40 12.06 9.77
C THR A 59 -8.93 11.90 8.33
N VAL A 60 -9.69 12.39 7.35
CA VAL A 60 -9.32 12.26 5.93
C VAL A 60 -8.08 13.09 5.59
N LEU A 61 -7.89 14.27 6.18
CA LEU A 61 -6.72 15.11 5.92
C LEU A 61 -5.44 14.58 6.57
N THR A 62 -5.56 13.81 7.67
CA THR A 62 -4.41 13.22 8.35
C THR A 62 -3.91 11.91 7.73
N LEU A 63 -4.72 11.25 6.90
CA LEU A 63 -4.36 9.98 6.28
C LEU A 63 -3.94 10.18 4.82
N PRO A 64 -2.64 10.02 4.49
CA PRO A 64 -2.20 10.04 3.09
C PRO A 64 -2.86 8.88 2.33
N ARG A 65 -3.33 9.18 1.12
CA ARG A 65 -3.90 8.17 0.21
C ARG A 65 -2.79 7.53 -0.59
N TYR A 66 -2.59 6.24 -0.36
CA TYR A 66 -1.73 5.43 -1.20
C TYR A 66 -2.59 4.63 -2.17
N GLU A 67 -2.04 4.34 -3.34
CA GLU A 67 -2.60 3.31 -4.21
C GLU A 67 -2.58 1.97 -3.47
N PRO A 68 -3.54 1.06 -3.77
CA PRO A 68 -3.48 -0.28 -3.22
C PRO A 68 -2.13 -0.90 -3.58
N PRO A 69 -1.42 -1.54 -2.62
CA PRO A 69 -0.15 -2.19 -2.91
C PRO A 69 -0.33 -3.30 -3.95
N ILE A 70 0.76 -3.67 -4.62
CA ILE A 70 0.79 -4.82 -5.53
C ILE A 70 1.10 -6.04 -4.68
N GLU A 71 0.15 -6.96 -4.59
CA GLU A 71 0.25 -8.12 -3.70
C GLU A 71 0.40 -9.45 -4.45
N THR A 72 -0.06 -9.49 -5.72
CA THR A 72 -0.06 -10.70 -6.53
C THR A 72 0.72 -10.53 -7.84
N PRO A 73 1.26 -11.61 -8.42
CA PRO A 73 1.90 -11.58 -9.73
C PRO A 73 0.94 -11.12 -10.85
N ALA A 74 -0.35 -11.44 -10.73
CA ALA A 74 -1.38 -10.99 -11.67
C ALA A 74 -1.55 -9.47 -11.63
N GLU A 75 -1.67 -8.87 -10.44
CA GLU A 75 -1.73 -7.41 -10.28
C GLU A 75 -0.48 -6.72 -10.82
N MET A 76 0.69 -7.33 -10.63
CA MET A 76 1.96 -6.84 -11.16
C MET A 76 1.97 -6.84 -12.69
N ALA A 77 1.43 -7.91 -13.31
CA ALA A 77 1.27 -8.01 -14.75
C ALA A 77 0.25 -6.97 -15.28
N ASP A 78 -0.87 -6.77 -14.59
CA ASP A 78 -1.92 -5.81 -14.97
C ASP A 78 -1.41 -4.38 -14.98
N ARG A 79 -0.68 -3.97 -13.93
CA ARG A 79 -0.11 -2.62 -13.82
C ARG A 79 1.12 -2.38 -14.70
N ASN A 80 1.56 -3.38 -15.47
CA ASN A 80 2.74 -3.31 -16.34
C ASN A 80 4.01 -2.88 -15.60
N VAL A 81 4.19 -3.34 -14.35
CA VAL A 81 5.35 -2.96 -13.56
C VAL A 81 6.61 -3.59 -14.14
N LYS A 82 7.61 -2.75 -14.41
CA LYS A 82 8.95 -3.19 -14.78
C LYS A 82 9.65 -3.72 -13.55
N TRP A 83 10.33 -4.84 -13.69
CA TRP A 83 11.08 -5.43 -12.60
C TRP A 83 12.38 -6.03 -13.08
N GLY A 84 13.35 -6.19 -12.20
CA GLY A 84 14.68 -6.60 -12.60
C GLY A 84 15.42 -7.46 -11.60
N GLY A 85 16.48 -8.07 -12.12
CA GLY A 85 17.39 -8.95 -11.39
C GLY A 85 18.75 -8.98 -12.08
N MET A 86 19.72 -9.58 -11.39
CA MET A 86 21.10 -9.66 -11.88
C MET A 86 21.25 -10.66 -13.04
N ASP A 87 20.36 -11.65 -13.15
CA ASP A 87 20.45 -12.73 -14.12
C ASP A 87 19.10 -12.99 -14.80
N ILE A 88 19.13 -13.42 -16.06
CA ILE A 88 17.94 -13.82 -16.82
C ILE A 88 17.34 -15.15 -16.33
N ALA A 89 18.09 -15.92 -15.54
CA ALA A 89 17.66 -17.19 -14.94
C ALA A 89 16.34 -17.07 -14.16
N TYR A 90 16.04 -15.91 -13.56
CA TYR A 90 14.80 -15.65 -12.81
C TYR A 90 13.52 -15.71 -13.66
N VAL A 91 13.66 -15.59 -14.99
CA VAL A 91 12.54 -15.49 -15.93
C VAL A 91 12.55 -16.61 -16.96
N PHE A 92 13.64 -17.38 -17.06
CA PHE A 92 13.80 -18.45 -18.04
C PHE A 92 12.61 -19.43 -18.08
N PHE A 93 12.11 -19.86 -16.91
CA PHE A 93 10.96 -20.76 -16.81
C PHE A 93 9.60 -20.07 -17.04
N LEU A 94 9.51 -18.75 -16.86
CA LEU A 94 8.28 -17.99 -17.09
C LEU A 94 7.98 -17.79 -18.57
N GLN A 95 9.02 -17.68 -19.40
CA GLN A 95 8.89 -17.47 -20.85
C GLN A 95 8.17 -18.63 -21.54
N GLU A 96 8.32 -19.84 -21.01
CA GLU A 96 7.68 -21.05 -21.52
C GLU A 96 6.28 -21.30 -20.94
N SER A 97 5.78 -20.45 -20.04
CA SER A 97 4.44 -20.60 -19.45
C SER A 97 3.35 -20.55 -20.52
N LEU A 98 2.22 -21.22 -20.32
CA LEU A 98 1.04 -21.10 -21.20
C LEU A 98 0.15 -19.92 -20.83
N ASP A 99 0.33 -19.37 -19.63
CA ASP A 99 -0.48 -18.28 -19.10
C ASP A 99 -0.05 -16.92 -19.71
N PRO A 100 -0.98 -16.17 -20.34
CA PRO A 100 -0.66 -14.87 -20.91
C PRO A 100 -0.20 -13.83 -19.88
N GLU A 101 -0.71 -13.85 -18.65
CA GLU A 101 -0.32 -12.90 -17.60
C GLU A 101 1.12 -13.12 -17.15
N ILE A 102 1.50 -14.39 -16.98
CA ILE A 102 2.85 -14.78 -16.62
C ILE A 102 3.84 -14.46 -17.75
N LYS A 103 3.46 -14.66 -19.02
CA LYS A 103 4.27 -14.21 -20.15
C LYS A 103 4.46 -12.70 -20.17
N LYS A 104 3.40 -11.94 -19.85
CA LYS A 104 3.46 -10.49 -19.77
C LYS A 104 4.42 -10.04 -18.67
N LEU A 105 4.35 -10.68 -17.50
CA LEU A 105 5.28 -10.47 -16.39
C LEU A 105 6.73 -10.76 -16.80
N ALA A 106 6.97 -11.88 -17.50
CA ALA A 106 8.27 -12.26 -18.02
C ALA A 106 8.84 -11.23 -19.02
N ASN A 107 7.99 -10.66 -19.89
CA ASN A 107 8.40 -9.66 -20.87
C ASN A 107 8.75 -8.30 -20.23
N ASN A 108 8.21 -8.00 -19.05
CA ASN A 108 8.51 -6.77 -18.31
C ASN A 108 9.83 -6.83 -17.52
N PHE A 109 10.53 -7.96 -17.58
CA PHE A 109 11.78 -8.17 -16.86
C PHE A 109 12.98 -7.49 -17.52
N ILE A 110 13.82 -6.87 -16.70
CA ILE A 110 15.05 -6.19 -17.12
C ILE A 110 16.22 -6.83 -16.38
N ALA A 111 17.09 -7.51 -17.15
CA ALA A 111 18.39 -7.94 -16.66
C ALA A 111 19.34 -6.74 -16.64
N GLY A 112 19.95 -6.46 -15.49
CA GLY A 112 20.81 -5.30 -15.31
C GLY A 112 22.03 -5.59 -14.46
N THR A 113 23.07 -4.77 -14.61
CA THR A 113 24.23 -4.80 -13.71
C THR A 113 23.85 -4.28 -12.32
N GLU A 114 24.62 -4.66 -11.30
CA GLU A 114 24.42 -4.21 -9.92
C GLU A 114 24.37 -2.68 -9.82
N GLU A 115 25.23 -1.96 -10.55
CA GLU A 115 25.24 -0.49 -10.57
C GLU A 115 23.93 0.11 -11.12
N TYR A 116 23.39 -0.50 -12.18
CA TYR A 116 22.12 -0.07 -12.76
C TYR A 116 20.96 -0.32 -11.79
N LEU A 117 20.89 -1.53 -11.23
CA LEU A 117 19.85 -1.92 -10.28
C LEU A 117 19.91 -1.07 -9.00
N THR A 118 21.11 -0.69 -8.53
CA THR A 118 21.29 0.19 -7.38
C THR A 118 20.69 1.58 -7.63
N LYS A 119 20.94 2.15 -8.81
CA LYS A 119 20.35 3.46 -9.19
C LYS A 119 18.83 3.40 -9.24
N GLN A 120 18.28 2.32 -9.78
CA GLN A 120 16.84 2.16 -9.88
C GLN A 120 16.17 1.79 -8.55
N ALA A 121 16.87 1.08 -7.66
CA ALA A 121 16.34 0.78 -6.33
C ALA A 121 16.12 2.05 -5.51
N ALA A 122 16.88 3.11 -5.79
CA ALA A 122 16.71 4.43 -5.19
C ALA A 122 15.52 5.23 -5.75
N THR A 123 15.04 4.94 -6.97
CA THR A 123 13.89 5.67 -7.54
C THR A 123 12.55 5.13 -7.03
N GLY A 124 12.48 3.83 -6.73
CA GLY A 124 11.24 3.17 -6.29
C GLY A 124 10.23 2.95 -7.42
N GLU A 125 10.62 3.17 -8.68
CA GLU A 125 9.73 3.06 -9.84
C GLU A 125 9.65 1.63 -10.43
N MET A 126 10.54 0.73 -9.98
CA MET A 126 10.61 -0.64 -10.48
C MET A 126 10.69 -1.68 -9.36
N GLY A 127 10.21 -2.88 -9.64
CA GLY A 127 10.32 -4.04 -8.76
C GLY A 127 11.68 -4.74 -8.86
N PHE A 128 12.01 -5.50 -7.83
CA PHE A 128 13.23 -6.32 -7.82
C PHE A 128 12.92 -7.74 -7.41
N VAL A 129 13.62 -8.69 -8.03
CA VAL A 129 13.55 -10.08 -7.63
C VAL A 129 14.31 -10.30 -6.33
N ILE A 130 13.65 -10.98 -5.39
CA ILE A 130 14.25 -11.48 -4.16
C ILE A 130 13.79 -12.92 -3.95
N GLU A 131 14.60 -13.70 -3.25
CA GLU A 131 14.29 -15.10 -3.00
C GLU A 131 13.87 -15.31 -1.55
N ARG A 132 12.75 -16.01 -1.35
CA ARG A 132 12.30 -16.44 -0.05
C ARG A 132 12.88 -17.82 0.26
N MET A 133 13.63 -17.90 1.35
CA MET A 133 14.20 -19.12 1.89
C MET A 133 13.15 -19.96 2.63
N ARG A 134 13.49 -21.20 2.98
CA ARG A 134 12.51 -22.19 3.44
C ARG A 134 11.97 -21.90 4.84
N ASN A 135 12.76 -21.28 5.72
CA ASN A 135 12.32 -20.83 7.03
C ASN A 135 11.62 -19.45 6.97
N GLY A 136 11.43 -18.87 5.78
CA GLY A 136 10.73 -17.61 5.56
C GLY A 136 11.61 -16.36 5.56
N HIS A 137 12.93 -16.50 5.67
CA HIS A 137 13.86 -15.37 5.48
C HIS A 137 14.00 -14.99 4.01
N PHE A 138 14.40 -13.76 3.74
CA PHE A 138 14.62 -13.28 2.38
C PHE A 138 16.10 -13.09 2.09
N PHE A 139 16.55 -13.56 0.93
CA PHE A 139 17.85 -13.16 0.42
C PHE A 139 17.76 -11.74 -0.14
N LEU A 140 18.59 -10.85 0.40
CA LEU A 140 18.66 -9.45 -0.03
C LEU A 140 19.96 -9.21 -0.80
N PRO A 141 19.88 -8.83 -2.08
CA PRO A 141 21.04 -8.39 -2.81
C PRO A 141 21.54 -7.05 -2.26
N SER A 142 22.82 -6.74 -2.52
CA SER A 142 23.55 -5.56 -2.05
C SER A 142 22.92 -4.21 -2.39
N PHE A 143 22.06 -4.15 -3.40
CA PHE A 143 21.33 -2.93 -3.79
C PHE A 143 20.03 -2.71 -3.00
N ILE A 144 19.54 -3.71 -2.28
CA ILE A 144 18.39 -3.59 -1.37
C ILE A 144 18.93 -3.35 0.04
N ASN A 145 19.10 -2.06 0.36
CA ASN A 145 19.65 -1.57 1.61
C ASN A 145 18.61 -0.78 2.40
N GLN A 146 18.96 -0.38 3.62
CA GLN A 146 18.06 0.35 4.53
C GLN A 146 17.43 1.62 3.92
N ASP A 147 18.12 2.27 2.97
CA ASP A 147 17.63 3.47 2.29
C ASP A 147 16.65 3.11 1.17
N THR A 148 17.00 2.15 0.31
CA THR A 148 16.15 1.73 -0.82
C THR A 148 14.92 0.95 -0.38
N MET A 149 15.02 0.21 0.74
CA MET A 149 13.89 -0.54 1.34
C MET A 149 12.72 0.35 1.76
N GLN A 150 12.92 1.66 1.97
CA GLN A 150 11.82 2.58 2.32
C GLN A 150 10.86 2.80 1.15
N HIS A 151 11.34 2.59 -0.07
CA HIS A 151 10.60 2.78 -1.32
C HIS A 151 10.05 1.46 -1.88
N LEU A 152 10.34 0.33 -1.24
CA LEU A 152 10.03 -1.00 -1.75
C LEU A 152 9.15 -1.77 -0.75
N ARG A 153 8.21 -2.55 -1.29
CA ARG A 153 7.36 -3.47 -0.52
C ARG A 153 7.42 -4.84 -1.17
N VAL A 154 7.47 -5.88 -0.34
CA VAL A 154 7.45 -7.27 -0.82
C VAL A 154 6.00 -7.72 -1.02
N MET A 155 5.72 -8.34 -2.16
CA MET A 155 4.41 -8.95 -2.44
C MET A 155 4.08 -10.05 -1.43
N LYS A 156 2.79 -10.30 -1.18
CA LYS A 156 2.34 -11.43 -0.36
C LYS A 156 2.50 -12.78 -1.07
N GLU A 157 2.25 -12.81 -2.37
CA GLU A 157 2.35 -14.04 -3.17
C GLU A 157 3.68 -14.12 -3.90
N ASP A 158 4.28 -15.32 -3.88
CA ASP A 158 5.46 -15.62 -4.67
C ASP A 158 5.03 -15.82 -6.13
N TYR A 159 5.76 -15.24 -7.09
CA TYR A 159 5.47 -15.48 -8.51
C TYR A 159 5.85 -16.90 -8.94
N VAL A 160 6.89 -17.49 -8.34
CA VAL A 160 7.27 -18.90 -8.49
C VAL A 160 7.91 -19.39 -7.20
N TYR A 161 7.71 -20.66 -6.90
CA TYR A 161 8.46 -21.38 -5.86
C TYR A 161 9.23 -22.56 -6.47
N GLY A 162 10.39 -22.84 -5.90
CA GLY A 162 11.25 -23.94 -6.32
C GLY A 162 11.94 -24.58 -5.13
N HIS A 163 12.57 -25.73 -5.38
CA HIS A 163 13.46 -26.37 -4.41
C HIS A 163 14.90 -26.25 -4.88
N CYS A 164 15.81 -25.97 -3.95
CA CYS A 164 17.24 -26.14 -4.22
C CYS A 164 17.52 -27.63 -4.42
N VAL A 165 18.19 -27.96 -5.53
CA VAL A 165 18.49 -29.34 -5.92
C VAL A 165 19.98 -29.52 -6.13
N PHE A 166 20.48 -30.73 -5.85
CA PHE A 166 21.82 -31.13 -6.27
C PHE A 166 21.77 -31.65 -7.70
N MET A 167 22.44 -30.96 -8.61
CA MET A 167 22.58 -31.40 -10.00
C MET A 167 23.76 -32.36 -10.14
N LEU A 168 23.48 -33.58 -10.60
CA LEU A 168 24.47 -34.64 -10.80
C LEU A 168 24.43 -35.13 -12.25
N ARG A 169 25.54 -35.69 -12.74
CA ARG A 169 25.57 -36.38 -14.04
C ARG A 169 24.55 -37.52 -14.05
N LYS A 170 23.85 -37.71 -15.17
CA LYS A 170 22.87 -38.78 -15.34
C LYS A 170 23.48 -40.16 -15.04
N GLY A 171 22.76 -40.96 -14.24
CA GLY A 171 23.15 -42.31 -13.83
C GLY A 171 24.26 -42.40 -12.76
N PRO A 172 24.31 -41.55 -11.71
CA PRO A 172 25.34 -41.68 -10.70
C PRO A 172 24.99 -42.85 -9.76
N PRO A 173 25.95 -43.74 -9.42
CA PRO A 173 25.68 -44.91 -8.57
C PRO A 173 25.22 -44.54 -7.15
N TYR A 174 25.50 -43.31 -6.71
CA TYR A 174 25.20 -42.83 -5.37
C TYR A 174 23.86 -42.10 -5.22
N MET A 175 23.04 -42.02 -6.29
CA MET A 175 21.78 -41.24 -6.26
C MET A 175 20.86 -41.64 -5.10
N GLY A 176 20.71 -42.95 -4.86
CA GLY A 176 19.86 -43.45 -3.77
C GLY A 176 20.36 -43.02 -2.39
N ILE A 177 21.69 -43.07 -2.18
CA ILE A 177 22.31 -42.66 -0.92
C ILE A 177 22.11 -41.14 -0.72
N ILE A 178 22.42 -40.34 -1.74
CA ILE A 178 22.30 -38.88 -1.68
C ILE A 178 20.86 -38.46 -1.38
N ASN A 179 19.88 -39.01 -2.09
CA ASN A 179 18.47 -38.70 -1.84
C ASN A 179 18.07 -39.06 -0.41
N SER A 180 18.46 -40.25 0.08
CA SER A 180 18.15 -40.66 1.47
C SER A 180 18.75 -39.70 2.50
N THR A 181 19.98 -39.21 2.26
CA THR A 181 20.66 -38.28 3.15
C THR A 181 20.00 -36.90 3.11
N VAL A 182 19.66 -36.40 1.92
CA VAL A 182 18.95 -35.12 1.76
C VAL A 182 17.60 -35.16 2.49
N HIS A 183 16.85 -36.26 2.36
CA HIS A 183 15.61 -36.44 3.11
C HIS A 183 15.85 -36.40 4.62
N LYS A 184 16.81 -37.17 5.14
CA LYS A 184 17.14 -37.15 6.58
C LYS A 184 17.54 -35.76 7.08
N VAL A 185 18.37 -35.03 6.33
CA VAL A 185 18.80 -33.65 6.68
C VAL A 185 17.63 -32.68 6.69
N ARG A 186 16.71 -32.81 5.74
CA ARG A 186 15.50 -31.99 5.70
C ARG A 186 14.53 -32.34 6.83
N ASP A 187 14.27 -33.62 7.05
CA ASP A 187 13.27 -34.10 8.00
C ASP A 187 13.72 -33.89 9.46
N THR A 188 15.04 -33.83 9.71
CA THR A 188 15.61 -33.44 11.01
C THR A 188 15.59 -31.93 11.25
N GLY A 189 15.21 -31.11 10.26
CA GLY A 189 15.17 -29.66 10.39
C GLY A 189 16.54 -28.97 10.36
N LEU A 190 17.62 -29.71 10.05
CA LEU A 190 18.98 -29.14 9.98
C LEU A 190 19.08 -27.97 9.01
N VAL A 191 18.33 -28.03 7.90
CA VAL A 191 18.27 -26.93 6.91
C VAL A 191 17.73 -25.64 7.54
N LEU A 192 16.70 -25.72 8.37
CA LEU A 192 16.09 -24.56 9.04
C LEU A 192 17.08 -23.96 10.06
N TYR A 193 17.79 -24.82 10.79
CA TYR A 193 18.82 -24.39 11.73
C TYR A 193 19.99 -23.70 11.02
N TRP A 194 20.47 -24.24 9.90
CA TRP A 194 21.53 -23.62 9.12
C TRP A 194 21.09 -22.29 8.52
N GLU A 195 19.84 -22.17 8.06
CA GLU A 195 19.28 -20.91 7.59
C GLU A 195 19.27 -19.84 8.70
N ASP A 196 18.78 -20.17 9.89
CA ASP A 196 18.78 -19.23 11.02
C ASP A 196 20.21 -18.83 11.43
N LEU A 197 21.15 -19.78 11.44
CA LEU A 197 22.57 -19.47 11.69
C LEU A 197 23.19 -18.55 10.63
N THR A 198 22.91 -18.78 9.35
CA THR A 198 23.48 -17.96 8.27
C THR A 198 22.89 -16.56 8.28
N VAL A 199 21.58 -16.43 8.50
CA VAL A 199 20.91 -15.13 8.63
C VAL A 199 21.49 -14.35 9.80
N ARG A 200 21.64 -14.97 10.98
CA ARG A 200 22.22 -14.30 12.16
C ARG A 200 23.67 -13.87 11.98
N LYS A 201 24.46 -14.64 11.23
CA LYS A 201 25.90 -14.40 11.07
C LYS A 201 26.23 -13.43 9.93
N TYR A 202 25.46 -13.47 8.85
CA TYR A 202 25.80 -12.78 7.60
C TYR A 202 24.74 -11.78 7.13
N MET A 203 23.51 -11.83 7.67
CA MET A 203 22.44 -10.90 7.29
C MET A 203 22.02 -10.00 8.45
N SER A 204 21.32 -8.93 8.13
CA SER A 204 20.76 -8.01 9.11
C SER A 204 19.37 -8.47 9.55
N THR A 205 19.23 -8.85 10.82
CA THR A 205 17.92 -9.16 11.44
C THR A 205 16.95 -7.98 11.30
N ARG A 206 17.47 -6.75 11.35
CA ARG A 206 16.66 -5.54 11.17
C ARG A 206 16.04 -5.47 9.78
N HIS A 207 16.79 -5.83 8.73
CA HIS A 207 16.25 -5.83 7.37
C HIS A 207 15.18 -6.91 7.20
N GLN A 208 15.40 -8.12 7.74
CA GLN A 208 14.41 -9.19 7.72
C GLN A 208 13.10 -8.78 8.40
N LEU A 209 13.17 -8.17 9.58
CA LEU A 209 12.01 -7.66 10.29
C LEU A 209 11.30 -6.54 9.53
N SER A 210 12.04 -5.66 8.85
CA SER A 210 11.48 -4.61 8.02
C SER A 210 10.66 -5.18 6.86
N ILE A 211 11.14 -6.24 6.22
CA ILE A 211 10.41 -6.95 5.15
C ILE A 211 9.14 -7.57 5.69
N MET A 212 9.23 -8.32 6.79
CA MET A 212 8.06 -8.95 7.41
C MET A 212 6.99 -7.93 7.82
N ASN A 213 7.41 -6.74 8.27
CA ASN A 213 6.49 -5.66 8.60
C ASN A 213 5.95 -4.95 7.36
N SER A 214 6.67 -4.94 6.25
CA SER A 214 6.21 -4.31 4.99
C SER A 214 4.97 -4.98 4.42
N GLN A 215 4.78 -6.29 4.66
CA GLN A 215 3.64 -7.07 4.19
C GLN A 215 2.38 -6.91 5.06
N LYS A 216 2.51 -6.33 6.26
CA LYS A 216 1.36 -6.13 7.14
C LYS A 216 0.53 -4.99 6.59
N ASP A 217 -0.75 -5.26 6.34
CA ASP A 217 -1.70 -4.21 6.04
C ASP A 217 -1.91 -3.39 7.31
N VAL A 218 -1.67 -2.08 7.22
CA VAL A 218 -2.11 -1.17 8.27
C VAL A 218 -3.63 -1.14 8.16
N ASP A 219 -4.30 -1.74 9.16
CA ASP A 219 -5.76 -1.84 9.23
C ASP A 219 -6.39 -0.47 8.90
N SER A 220 -6.97 -0.39 7.72
CA SER A 220 -7.59 0.83 7.22
C SER A 220 -9.01 0.84 7.77
N GLY A 221 -9.14 1.25 9.04
CA GLY A 221 -10.41 1.39 9.74
C GLY A 221 -11.44 2.27 8.99
N PRO A 222 -12.66 2.42 9.53
CA PRO A 222 -13.81 2.86 8.75
C PRO A 222 -13.63 4.26 8.18
N THR A 223 -13.83 4.39 6.87
CA THR A 223 -13.67 5.64 6.11
C THR A 223 -15.00 6.05 5.48
N GLN A 224 -15.51 7.25 5.79
CA GLN A 224 -16.26 8.16 4.90
C GLN A 224 -16.64 9.41 5.71
N LEU A 225 -16.73 10.62 5.19
CA LEU A 225 -17.04 11.11 3.84
C LEU A 225 -16.59 12.56 3.77
N LEU A 226 -16.42 13.13 2.57
CA LEU A 226 -16.13 14.56 2.43
C LEU A 226 -16.60 15.20 1.14
N ILE A 227 -16.77 16.52 1.25
CA ILE A 227 -16.91 17.53 0.20
C ILE A 227 -15.53 17.99 -0.38
N GLN A 228 -14.46 17.23 -0.11
CA GLN A 228 -13.14 17.31 -0.78
C GLN A 228 -12.91 16.12 -1.69
N HIS A 229 -13.60 15.03 -1.35
CA HIS A 229 -14.26 14.19 -2.33
C HIS A 229 -15.36 14.98 -3.12
N VAL A 230 -15.46 16.31 -2.95
CA VAL A 230 -16.17 17.32 -3.77
C VAL A 230 -15.30 18.57 -4.13
N MET A 231 -14.03 18.72 -3.71
CA MET A 231 -13.16 19.91 -3.96
C MET A 231 -11.83 19.58 -4.70
N VAL A 232 -11.75 18.42 -5.35
CA VAL A 232 -10.64 18.07 -6.28
C VAL A 232 -10.77 18.75 -7.66
N SER A 233 -11.91 19.41 -7.94
CA SER A 233 -12.34 19.88 -9.27
C SER A 233 -11.59 21.06 -9.90
N THR A 234 -10.46 21.56 -9.36
CA THR A 234 -9.68 22.61 -10.05
C THR A 234 -8.18 22.37 -10.15
N SER A 235 -7.63 21.30 -9.57
CA SER A 235 -6.19 21.02 -9.70
C SER A 235 -5.84 19.60 -10.16
N SER A 236 -6.77 18.64 -10.16
CA SER A 236 -6.48 17.30 -10.71
C SER A 236 -6.70 17.18 -12.22
N PHE A 237 -7.11 18.23 -12.92
CA PHE A 237 -7.39 18.18 -14.36
C PHE A 237 -6.15 18.46 -15.24
N ASN A 238 -4.98 18.74 -14.66
CA ASN A 238 -3.83 19.21 -15.45
C ASN A 238 -2.55 18.35 -15.41
N GLU A 239 -2.57 17.18 -14.80
CA GLU A 239 -1.41 16.26 -14.86
C GLU A 239 -1.70 14.88 -15.45
N GLN A 240 -2.97 14.58 -15.78
CA GLN A 240 -3.31 13.47 -16.69
C GLN A 240 -3.24 13.87 -18.18
N SER A 241 -2.93 15.13 -18.50
CA SER A 241 -2.79 15.66 -19.87
C SER A 241 -1.35 15.70 -20.41
N LYS A 242 -0.38 15.12 -19.68
CA LYS A 242 1.02 15.01 -20.14
C LYS A 242 1.48 13.57 -20.42
N TYR A 243 0.55 12.70 -20.82
CA TYR A 243 0.83 11.84 -21.97
C TYR A 243 0.81 12.73 -23.23
N GLN A 244 1.82 13.59 -23.37
CA GLN A 244 2.12 14.23 -24.65
C GLN A 244 3.01 13.27 -25.44
N TYR A 245 2.36 12.64 -26.42
CA TYR A 245 2.98 12.29 -27.69
C TYR A 245 3.96 13.38 -28.17
N ILE A 246 5.00 12.92 -28.89
CA ILE A 246 5.88 13.65 -29.82
C ILE A 246 7.20 14.18 -29.21
N ASN A 247 8.18 13.30 -29.01
CA ASN A 247 9.27 12.99 -29.97
C ASN A 247 10.19 11.90 -29.42
#